data_AF-A0A412IXQ4-F1
#
_entry.id   AF-A0A412IXQ4-F1
#
_cell.length_a   1.000
_cell.length_b   1.000
_cell.length_c   1.000
_cell.angle_alpha   90.00
_cell.angle_beta   90.00
_cell.angle_gamma   90.00
#
_symmetry.space_group_name_H-M   'P 1'
#
loop_
_entity.id
_entity.type
_entity.pdbx_description
1 polymer ?
#
loop_
_entity_poly.entity_id
_entity_poly.type
_entity_poly.pdbx_seq_one_letter_code
_entity_poly.pdbx_strand_id
1 'polypeptide(L)'
;MNKKDLKAVLLASALGGAAFVAPVMAEENSQDPVDVNDQTTQTVPADESTVNEQTTNTESAETDAVKDGWSDDGYYYENGQMVVSQFKVIDTKTYYFKWDGSFYKDGAYYIGSDQYYFDVNGVMQTNFEYENKYFGEDGKAVSMQWVQFGNKWRYYGADTTYCTGQFVYMNDEFYAFDDDGFALSGWQKIGDYWYYLTEKGLSLTNQ
;
A
#
# COMPACT_ATOMS: atom_id res chain seq x y z
N MET A 1 -14.61 9.18 -30.07
CA MET A 1 -15.23 9.62 -28.79
C MET A 1 -14.07 9.96 -27.87
N ASN A 2 -13.90 11.25 -27.59
CA ASN A 2 -12.65 11.80 -27.05
C ASN A 2 -12.53 11.59 -25.54
N LYS A 3 -11.28 11.42 -25.12
CA LYS A 3 -10.75 11.33 -23.75
C LYS A 3 -11.54 12.21 -22.78
N LYS A 4 -12.11 11.59 -21.75
CA LYS A 4 -12.62 12.31 -20.57
C LYS A 4 -11.46 13.07 -19.94
N ASP A 5 -11.64 14.37 -19.78
CA ASP A 5 -10.79 15.23 -18.97
C ASP A 5 -10.76 14.68 -17.54
N LEU A 6 -9.69 13.95 -17.24
CA LEU A 6 -9.42 13.42 -15.90
C LEU A 6 -8.91 14.59 -15.06
N LYS A 7 -9.81 15.25 -14.32
CA LYS A 7 -9.43 16.26 -13.33
C LYS A 7 -8.78 15.57 -12.14
N ALA A 8 -7.49 15.26 -12.26
CA ALA A 8 -6.67 14.90 -11.11
C ALA A 8 -6.32 16.20 -10.37
N VAL A 9 -6.86 16.39 -9.17
CA VAL A 9 -6.45 17.49 -8.28
C VAL A 9 -5.41 16.92 -7.33
N LEU A 10 -4.14 17.31 -7.51
CA LEU A 10 -3.12 17.07 -6.49
C LEU A 10 -3.40 18.02 -5.32
N LEU A 11 -3.87 17.48 -4.20
CA LEU A 11 -3.88 18.19 -2.93
C LEU A 11 -2.50 18.00 -2.30
N ALA A 12 -1.65 19.01 -2.40
CA ALA A 12 -0.35 19.00 -1.75
C ALA A 12 -0.51 19.12 -0.23
N SER A 13 -0.64 17.99 0.47
CA SER A 13 -0.34 17.92 1.90
C SER A 13 1.16 17.68 2.05
N ALA A 14 1.90 18.75 2.30
CA ALA A 14 3.25 18.64 2.82
C ALA A 14 3.17 18.15 4.27
N LEU A 15 3.70 16.96 4.58
CA LEU A 15 4.34 16.62 5.87
C LEU A 15 4.88 15.18 5.89
N GLY A 16 6.17 15.06 6.20
CA GLY A 16 6.79 14.02 7.04
C GLY A 16 6.58 12.55 6.68
N GLY A 17 7.49 11.98 5.90
CA GLY A 17 7.61 10.53 5.76
C GLY A 17 7.83 9.84 7.10
N ALA A 18 6.96 8.88 7.42
CA ALA A 18 7.21 7.85 8.41
C ALA A 18 7.13 6.50 7.70
N ALA A 19 8.28 5.83 7.56
CA ALA A 19 8.35 4.47 7.05
C ALA A 19 7.63 3.53 8.03
N PHE A 20 6.47 3.00 7.63
CA PHE A 20 5.86 1.87 8.32
C PHE A 20 6.63 0.60 7.94
N VAL A 21 7.44 0.10 8.88
CA VAL A 21 7.98 -1.25 8.82
C VAL A 21 6.90 -2.17 9.41
N ALA A 22 6.29 -3.01 8.58
CA ALA A 22 5.44 -4.08 9.06
C ALA A 22 6.32 -5.15 9.75
N PRO A 23 5.97 -5.64 10.96
CA PRO A 23 6.71 -6.71 11.59
C PRO A 23 6.47 -8.04 10.86
N VAL A 24 7.56 -8.73 10.51
CA VAL A 24 7.55 -10.13 10.07
C VAL A 24 7.19 -10.99 11.28
N MET A 25 6.03 -11.64 11.24
CA MET A 25 5.65 -12.68 12.19
C MET A 25 6.42 -13.96 11.82
N ALA A 26 7.40 -14.33 12.63
CA ALA A 26 8.04 -15.62 12.56
C ALA A 26 7.11 -16.69 13.15
N GLU A 27 6.80 -17.73 12.38
CA GLU A 27 6.19 -18.95 12.90
C GLU A 27 7.27 -19.76 13.65
N GLU A 28 7.12 -19.89 14.97
CA GLU A 28 7.87 -20.84 15.79
C GLU A 28 7.42 -22.27 15.46
N ASN A 29 8.32 -23.06 14.87
CA ASN A 29 8.18 -24.50 14.82
C ASN A 29 8.87 -25.10 16.06
N SER A 30 8.08 -25.52 17.05
CA SER A 30 8.54 -26.28 18.21
C SER A 30 9.03 -27.67 17.80
N GLN A 31 10.26 -28.00 18.15
CA GLN A 31 10.67 -29.38 18.43
C GLN A 31 11.66 -29.41 19.60
N ASP A 32 11.34 -30.27 20.57
CA ASP A 32 11.95 -30.46 21.88
C ASP A 32 13.44 -30.93 21.84
N PRO A 33 14.19 -30.74 22.95
CA PRO A 33 15.65 -30.78 22.95
C PRO A 33 16.23 -32.20 23.08
N VAL A 34 17.38 -32.44 22.45
CA VAL A 34 18.25 -33.59 22.72
C VAL A 34 19.39 -33.17 23.63
N ASP A 35 19.54 -33.98 24.68
CA ASP A 35 20.45 -33.86 25.83
C ASP A 35 21.95 -33.82 25.44
N VAL A 36 22.72 -33.03 26.19
CA VAL A 36 24.18 -32.85 26.03
C VAL A 36 24.88 -33.52 27.21
N ASN A 37 25.80 -34.45 26.93
CA ASN A 37 26.89 -34.79 27.85
C ASN A 37 28.03 -35.46 27.03
N ASP A 38 29.09 -34.78 26.62
CA ASP A 38 30.29 -34.28 27.31
C ASP A 38 31.46 -35.30 27.43
N GLN A 39 32.62 -34.82 26.97
CA GLN A 39 34.02 -35.16 27.31
C GLN A 39 34.78 -36.45 26.88
N THR A 40 35.94 -36.16 26.24
CA THR A 40 37.35 -36.62 26.51
C THR A 40 38.02 -37.80 25.76
N THR A 41 38.95 -37.41 24.86
CA THR A 41 40.43 -37.65 24.84
C THR A 41 41.08 -39.04 24.55
N GLN A 42 41.88 -39.05 23.45
CA GLN A 42 43.14 -39.80 23.10
C GLN A 42 43.15 -41.36 23.13
N THR A 43 43.66 -42.09 22.12
CA THR A 43 45.07 -42.20 21.66
C THR A 43 45.19 -43.07 20.38
N VAL A 44 46.24 -42.84 19.58
CA VAL A 44 46.75 -43.50 18.33
C VAL A 44 47.45 -44.84 18.73
N PRO A 45 47.76 -45.89 17.90
CA PRO A 45 48.27 -45.82 16.51
C PRO A 45 48.04 -46.96 15.48
N ALA A 46 48.48 -46.65 14.25
CA ALA A 46 49.03 -47.50 13.17
C ALA A 46 48.10 -48.38 12.32
N ASP A 47 48.01 -48.12 11.01
CA ASP A 47 48.80 -48.84 10.01
C ASP A 47 48.75 -48.16 8.61
N GLU A 48 49.71 -48.55 7.78
CA GLU A 48 50.33 -48.04 6.57
C GLU A 48 49.53 -47.62 5.31
N SER A 49 50.12 -46.63 4.61
CA SER A 49 50.31 -46.50 3.14
C SER A 49 49.16 -46.02 2.23
N THR A 50 49.23 -44.77 1.74
CA THR A 50 49.75 -44.40 0.40
C THR A 50 49.37 -42.95 0.00
N VAL A 51 50.40 -42.12 -0.25
CA VAL A 51 50.59 -41.21 -1.40
C VAL A 51 49.31 -40.73 -2.14
N ASN A 52 48.93 -39.45 -2.09
CA ASN A 52 49.43 -38.37 -2.97
C ASN A 52 48.57 -37.08 -2.95
N GLU A 53 49.27 -35.96 -3.16
CA GLU A 53 48.85 -34.71 -3.82
C GLU A 53 47.77 -33.79 -3.20
N GLN A 54 48.31 -32.81 -2.49
CA GLN A 54 47.76 -31.47 -2.32
C GLN A 54 47.45 -30.85 -3.70
N THR A 55 46.16 -30.79 -4.04
CA THR A 55 45.66 -29.89 -5.10
C THR A 55 44.97 -28.73 -4.42
N THR A 56 45.69 -27.61 -4.36
CA THR A 56 45.18 -26.31 -3.98
C THR A 56 44.20 -25.85 -5.06
N ASN A 57 42.91 -26.17 -4.91
CA ASN A 57 41.87 -25.49 -5.65
C ASN A 57 41.49 -24.24 -4.85
N THR A 58 42.22 -23.15 -5.12
CA THR A 58 41.66 -21.82 -5.01
C THR A 58 40.54 -21.75 -6.05
N GLU A 59 39.34 -22.13 -5.64
CA GLU A 59 38.12 -21.83 -6.37
C GLU A 59 37.95 -20.32 -6.30
N SER A 60 38.37 -19.67 -7.39
CA SER A 60 38.07 -18.28 -7.68
C SER A 60 36.56 -18.12 -7.54
N ALA A 61 36.15 -17.40 -6.49
CA ALA A 61 34.82 -16.83 -6.42
C ALA A 61 34.64 -15.96 -7.66
N GLU A 62 33.98 -16.51 -8.67
CA GLU A 62 33.23 -15.73 -9.64
C GLU A 62 32.19 -14.97 -8.80
N THR A 63 32.52 -13.74 -8.44
CA THR A 63 31.53 -12.80 -7.94
C THR A 63 30.62 -12.49 -9.12
N ASP A 64 29.66 -13.37 -9.38
CA ASP A 64 28.51 -13.08 -10.21
C ASP A 64 28.01 -11.70 -9.77
N ALA A 65 28.12 -10.72 -10.65
CA ALA A 65 27.72 -9.36 -10.36
C ALA A 65 26.24 -9.41 -9.96
N VAL A 66 25.99 -9.28 -8.66
CA VAL A 66 24.65 -9.28 -8.09
C VAL A 66 23.91 -8.12 -8.72
N LYS A 67 23.01 -8.43 -9.66
CA LYS A 67 22.26 -7.42 -10.39
C LYS A 67 21.24 -6.84 -9.42
N ASP A 68 21.50 -5.62 -8.97
CA ASP A 68 20.60 -4.85 -8.13
C ASP A 68 20.04 -3.65 -8.89
N GLY A 69 18.79 -3.30 -8.59
CA GLY A 69 18.08 -2.20 -9.20
C GLY A 69 17.25 -2.60 -10.41
N TRP A 70 16.89 -1.60 -11.22
CA TRP A 70 16.08 -1.76 -12.43
C TRP A 70 16.87 -2.45 -13.54
N SER A 71 16.25 -3.44 -14.19
CA SER A 71 16.73 -4.03 -15.44
C SER A 71 16.22 -3.24 -16.65
N ASP A 72 16.88 -3.41 -17.80
CA ASP A 72 16.44 -2.81 -19.07
C ASP A 72 15.04 -3.30 -19.49
N ASP A 73 14.66 -4.51 -19.05
CA ASP A 73 13.35 -5.11 -19.28
C ASP A 73 12.27 -4.65 -18.28
N GLY A 74 12.60 -3.74 -17.35
CA GLY A 74 11.65 -3.12 -16.42
C GLY A 74 11.35 -3.91 -15.15
N TYR A 75 12.18 -4.90 -14.81
CA TYR A 75 12.10 -5.64 -13.55
C TYR A 75 13.01 -5.01 -12.49
N TYR A 76 12.69 -5.19 -11.22
CA TYR A 76 13.54 -4.72 -10.12
C TYR A 76 14.15 -5.91 -9.37
N TYR A 77 15.45 -5.84 -9.11
CA TYR A 77 16.19 -6.86 -8.38
C TYR A 77 16.80 -6.29 -7.11
N GLU A 78 16.86 -7.12 -6.07
CA GLU A 78 17.52 -6.81 -4.80
C GLU A 78 18.25 -8.06 -4.30
N ASN A 79 19.54 -7.90 -4.00
CA ASN A 79 20.47 -8.99 -3.72
C ASN A 79 20.44 -10.08 -4.82
N GLY A 80 20.29 -9.65 -6.08
CA GLY A 80 20.23 -10.55 -7.24
C GLY A 80 18.93 -11.34 -7.38
N GLN A 81 17.95 -11.12 -6.49
CA GLN A 81 16.64 -11.74 -6.55
C GLN A 81 15.60 -10.77 -7.12
N MET A 82 14.73 -11.26 -8.01
CA MET A 82 13.66 -10.45 -8.58
C MET A 82 12.60 -10.16 -7.51
N VAL A 83 12.24 -8.89 -7.35
CA VAL A 83 11.19 -8.47 -6.42
C VAL A 83 9.83 -8.79 -7.04
N VAL A 84 9.05 -9.60 -6.32
CA VAL A 84 7.71 -10.06 -6.73
C VAL A 84 6.73 -10.01 -5.56
N SER A 85 5.44 -9.87 -5.89
CA SER A 85 4.29 -9.98 -4.98
C SER A 85 4.35 -9.10 -3.71
N GLN A 86 4.93 -7.91 -3.79
CA GLN A 86 5.13 -7.06 -2.62
C GLN A 86 5.19 -5.56 -2.95
N PHE A 87 4.92 -4.75 -1.94
CA PHE A 87 5.24 -3.32 -1.98
C PHE A 87 6.75 -3.14 -1.85
N LYS A 88 7.30 -2.19 -2.61
CA LYS A 88 8.71 -1.84 -2.53
C LYS A 88 8.88 -0.33 -2.64
N VAL A 89 9.67 0.23 -1.72
CA VAL A 89 10.09 1.63 -1.77
C VAL A 89 11.43 1.69 -2.50
N ILE A 90 11.48 2.47 -3.58
CA ILE A 90 12.68 2.71 -4.40
C ILE A 90 12.76 4.22 -4.59
N ASP A 91 13.86 4.84 -4.17
CA ASP A 91 14.06 6.30 -4.25
C ASP A 91 12.86 7.10 -3.72
N THR A 92 12.39 6.76 -2.51
CA THR A 92 11.21 7.37 -1.83
C THR A 92 9.86 7.18 -2.53
N LYS A 93 9.81 6.39 -3.61
CA LYS A 93 8.58 6.06 -4.34
C LYS A 93 8.17 4.63 -4.05
N THR A 94 6.88 4.43 -3.80
CA THR A 94 6.34 3.09 -3.52
C THR A 94 5.76 2.48 -4.78
N TYR A 95 6.14 1.24 -5.07
CA TYR A 95 5.64 0.41 -6.17
C TYR A 95 5.03 -0.87 -5.60
N TYR A 96 4.17 -1.53 -6.36
CA TYR A 96 3.77 -2.91 -6.07
C TYR A 96 4.12 -3.82 -7.23
N PHE A 97 5.01 -4.78 -6.97
CA PHE A 97 5.41 -5.79 -7.94
C PHE A 97 4.45 -6.97 -7.87
N LYS A 98 3.98 -7.43 -9.03
CA LYS A 98 3.13 -8.61 -9.18
C LYS A 98 3.97 -9.88 -9.09
N TRP A 99 3.31 -11.03 -9.13
CA TRP A 99 3.96 -12.34 -9.09
C TRP A 99 4.87 -12.61 -10.31
N ASP A 100 4.63 -11.93 -11.43
CA ASP A 100 5.41 -12.04 -12.67
C ASP A 100 6.61 -11.08 -12.74
N GLY A 101 6.84 -10.29 -11.68
CA GLY A 101 7.92 -9.29 -11.59
C GLY A 101 7.61 -7.94 -12.23
N SER A 102 6.56 -7.83 -13.05
CA SER A 102 6.11 -6.51 -13.51
C SER A 102 5.27 -5.83 -12.42
N PHE A 103 5.04 -4.52 -12.51
CA PHE A 103 4.37 -3.73 -11.46
C PHE A 103 3.06 -3.09 -11.94
N TYR A 104 2.18 -2.74 -10.99
CA TYR A 104 0.96 -1.98 -11.29
C TYR A 104 1.28 -0.54 -11.69
N LYS A 105 0.59 -0.03 -12.71
CA LYS A 105 0.72 1.34 -13.20
C LYS A 105 -0.55 1.78 -13.93
N ASP A 106 -0.75 3.09 -14.02
CA ASP A 106 -1.84 3.75 -14.75
C ASP A 106 -3.23 3.25 -14.36
N GLY A 107 -3.52 3.17 -13.06
CA GLY A 107 -4.84 2.71 -12.61
C GLY A 107 -4.96 2.39 -11.13
N ALA A 108 -6.19 2.07 -10.74
CA ALA A 108 -6.54 1.62 -9.40
C ALA A 108 -6.68 0.10 -9.35
N TYR A 109 -5.98 -0.55 -8.43
CA TYR A 109 -5.91 -2.01 -8.30
C TYR A 109 -6.16 -2.46 -6.87
N TYR A 110 -6.82 -3.61 -6.73
CA TYR A 110 -6.96 -4.28 -5.43
C TYR A 110 -5.71 -5.09 -5.11
N ILE A 111 -5.17 -4.88 -3.93
CA ILE A 111 -4.07 -5.63 -3.34
C ILE A 111 -4.55 -6.12 -1.98
N GLY A 112 -4.87 -7.42 -1.89
CA GLY A 112 -5.66 -7.93 -0.77
C GLY A 112 -7.09 -7.38 -0.82
N SER A 113 -7.56 -6.82 0.29
CA SER A 113 -8.88 -6.17 0.40
C SER A 113 -8.87 -4.70 0.01
N ASP A 114 -7.69 -4.09 -0.07
CA ASP A 114 -7.53 -2.64 -0.16
C ASP A 114 -7.24 -2.23 -1.60
N GLN A 115 -7.76 -1.07 -2.01
CA GLN A 115 -7.52 -0.52 -3.34
C GLN A 115 -6.46 0.58 -3.30
N TYR A 116 -5.56 0.57 -4.26
CA TYR A 116 -4.45 1.52 -4.40
C TYR A 116 -4.44 2.09 -5.81
N TYR A 117 -4.05 3.36 -5.97
CA TYR A 117 -3.84 3.97 -7.28
C TYR A 117 -2.35 4.12 -7.58
N PHE A 118 -1.96 3.73 -8.80
CA PHE A 118 -0.59 3.88 -9.31
C PHE A 118 -0.61 4.78 -10.55
N ASP A 119 0.31 5.74 -10.61
CA ASP A 119 0.46 6.62 -11.75
C ASP A 119 1.03 5.90 -12.99
N VAL A 120 1.20 6.63 -14.09
CA VAL A 120 1.74 6.08 -15.35
C VAL A 120 3.14 5.45 -15.21
N ASN A 121 3.91 5.86 -14.20
CA ASN A 121 5.23 5.33 -13.89
C ASN A 121 5.20 4.20 -12.87
N GLY A 122 4.01 3.83 -12.37
CA GLY A 122 3.82 2.82 -11.35
C GLY A 122 4.08 3.29 -9.91
N VAL A 123 4.15 4.60 -9.70
CA VAL A 123 4.29 5.16 -8.36
C VAL A 123 2.93 5.22 -7.70
N MET A 124 2.81 4.56 -6.55
CA MET A 124 1.61 4.61 -5.71
C MET A 124 1.35 6.05 -5.27
N GLN A 125 0.14 6.54 -5.49
CA GLN A 125 -0.27 7.88 -5.09
C GLN A 125 -0.95 7.84 -3.72
N THR A 126 -0.69 8.88 -2.92
CA THR A 126 -1.32 9.12 -1.62
C THR A 126 -1.91 10.53 -1.60
N ASN A 127 -2.90 10.76 -0.75
CA ASN A 127 -3.68 12.00 -0.71
C ASN A 127 -4.18 12.43 -2.11
N PHE A 128 -4.67 11.46 -2.88
CA PHE A 128 -4.95 11.59 -4.31
C PHE A 128 -6.39 11.27 -4.66
N GLU A 129 -7.01 12.03 -5.56
CA GLU A 129 -8.37 11.80 -6.04
C GLU A 129 -8.41 11.19 -7.44
N TYR A 130 -9.21 10.14 -7.61
CA TYR A 130 -9.44 9.49 -8.91
C TYR A 130 -10.84 8.86 -8.97
N GLU A 131 -11.60 9.18 -10.01
CA GLU A 131 -12.95 8.62 -10.25
C GLU A 131 -13.87 8.60 -9.01
N ASN A 132 -14.01 9.75 -8.35
CA ASN A 132 -14.80 9.96 -7.13
C ASN A 132 -14.30 9.24 -5.88
N LYS A 133 -13.11 8.66 -5.92
CA LYS A 133 -12.43 8.04 -4.78
C LYS A 133 -11.33 8.96 -4.27
N TYR A 134 -10.94 8.73 -3.02
CA TYR A 134 -9.78 9.36 -2.42
C TYR A 134 -8.87 8.29 -1.84
N PHE A 135 -7.59 8.36 -2.20
CA PHE A 135 -6.54 7.52 -1.68
C PHE A 135 -5.85 8.27 -0.56
N GLY A 136 -5.94 7.75 0.67
CA GLY A 136 -5.44 8.41 1.87
C GLY A 136 -3.93 8.51 1.94
N GLU A 137 -3.42 8.98 3.08
CA GLU A 137 -1.97 9.08 3.33
C GLU A 137 -1.27 7.71 3.30
N ASP A 138 -1.99 6.65 3.67
CA ASP A 138 -1.53 5.26 3.57
C ASP A 138 -1.65 4.66 2.16
N GLY A 139 -2.14 5.44 1.19
CA GLY A 139 -2.34 5.05 -0.20
C GLY A 139 -3.60 4.23 -0.46
N LYS A 140 -4.40 3.91 0.56
CA LYS A 140 -5.61 3.10 0.41
C LYS A 140 -6.79 3.96 0.02
N ALA A 141 -7.67 3.42 -0.82
CA ALA A 141 -8.97 4.03 -1.07
C ALA A 141 -9.79 4.09 0.22
N VAL A 142 -10.20 5.31 0.57
CA VAL A 142 -10.98 5.63 1.76
C VAL A 142 -12.39 5.06 1.61
N SER A 143 -12.88 4.39 2.65
CA SER A 143 -14.25 3.84 2.73
C SER A 143 -14.90 4.10 4.08
N MET A 144 -16.23 4.24 4.06
CA MET A 144 -17.10 4.42 5.23
C MET A 144 -16.63 5.49 6.23
N GLN A 145 -16.13 6.62 5.74
CA GLN A 145 -15.53 7.63 6.60
C GLN A 145 -15.62 9.05 6.02
N TRP A 146 -15.53 10.02 6.93
CA TRP A 146 -15.48 11.44 6.62
C TRP A 146 -14.05 11.89 6.35
N VAL A 147 -13.83 12.62 5.27
CA VAL A 147 -12.55 13.26 4.95
C VAL A 147 -12.74 14.77 4.84
N GLN A 148 -11.84 15.52 5.48
CA GLN A 148 -11.87 16.97 5.49
C GLN A 148 -10.92 17.55 4.44
N PHE A 149 -11.43 18.48 3.64
CA PHE A 149 -10.68 19.24 2.64
C PHE A 149 -10.83 20.73 2.96
N GLY A 150 -9.85 21.29 3.66
CA GLY A 150 -9.95 22.64 4.21
C GLY A 150 -11.10 22.75 5.21
N ASN A 151 -12.09 23.59 4.92
CA ASN A 151 -13.30 23.75 5.74
C ASN A 151 -14.51 22.94 5.22
N LYS A 152 -14.35 22.16 4.16
CA LYS A 152 -15.42 21.32 3.59
C LYS A 152 -15.17 19.85 3.94
N TRP A 153 -16.23 19.07 3.97
CA TRP A 153 -16.19 17.64 4.28
C TRP A 153 -16.76 16.83 3.13
N ARG A 154 -16.17 15.67 2.81
CA ARG A 154 -16.79 14.62 1.97
C ARG A 154 -16.97 13.37 2.81
N TYR A 155 -18.00 12.59 2.51
CA TYR A 155 -18.16 11.25 3.08
C TYR A 155 -17.96 10.22 1.98
N TYR A 156 -17.10 9.23 2.21
CA TYR A 156 -16.85 8.12 1.29
C TYR A 156 -17.64 6.90 1.75
N GLY A 157 -18.44 6.34 0.85
CA GLY A 157 -19.30 5.19 1.10
C GLY A 157 -18.52 3.87 1.22
N ALA A 158 -19.27 2.77 1.38
CA ALA A 158 -18.69 1.43 1.41
C ALA A 158 -18.07 1.01 0.06
N ASP A 159 -18.52 1.61 -1.04
CA ASP A 159 -17.98 1.41 -2.38
C ASP A 159 -16.74 2.27 -2.69
N THR A 160 -16.18 2.95 -1.67
CA THR A 160 -15.03 3.86 -1.73
C THR A 160 -15.24 5.17 -2.49
N THR A 161 -16.46 5.45 -2.97
CA THR A 161 -16.77 6.70 -3.68
C THR A 161 -17.41 7.71 -2.75
N TYR A 162 -17.23 9.01 -3.00
CA TYR A 162 -17.90 10.04 -2.21
C TYR A 162 -19.41 10.09 -2.48
N CYS A 163 -20.19 10.37 -1.45
CA CYS A 163 -21.63 10.59 -1.56
C CYS A 163 -21.95 11.94 -2.21
N THR A 164 -23.03 11.99 -2.99
CA THR A 164 -23.56 13.22 -3.60
C THR A 164 -25.08 13.30 -3.39
N GLY A 165 -25.64 14.50 -3.56
CA GLY A 165 -27.08 14.72 -3.57
C GLY A 165 -27.70 15.01 -2.20
N GLN A 166 -29.02 15.19 -2.22
CA GLN A 166 -29.84 15.60 -1.08
C GLN A 166 -30.56 14.38 -0.47
N PHE A 167 -30.75 14.37 0.85
CA PHE A 167 -31.39 13.27 1.60
C PHE A 167 -30.68 11.93 1.47
N VAL A 168 -29.35 11.94 1.49
CA VAL A 168 -28.54 10.73 1.58
C VAL A 168 -28.74 10.12 2.97
N TYR A 169 -29.39 8.96 3.05
CA TYR A 169 -29.70 8.30 4.31
C TYR A 169 -28.56 7.39 4.74
N MET A 170 -27.95 7.68 5.89
CA MET A 170 -26.81 6.94 6.45
C MET A 170 -26.89 6.97 7.98
N ASN A 171 -26.62 5.84 8.64
CA ASN A 171 -26.64 5.75 10.11
C ASN A 171 -27.92 6.32 10.77
N ASP A 172 -29.07 6.02 10.18
CA ASP A 172 -30.39 6.50 10.60
C ASP A 172 -30.61 8.02 10.56
N GLU A 173 -29.79 8.72 9.78
CA GLU A 173 -29.80 10.16 9.64
C GLU A 173 -29.79 10.58 8.16
N PHE A 174 -30.30 11.78 7.87
CA PHE A 174 -30.29 12.34 6.53
C PHE A 174 -29.18 13.36 6.36
N TYR A 175 -28.40 13.20 5.29
CA TYR A 175 -27.30 14.07 4.91
C TYR A 175 -27.56 14.74 3.56
N ALA A 176 -26.89 15.85 3.30
CA ALA A 176 -26.91 16.47 1.97
C ALA A 176 -25.52 16.95 1.55
N PHE A 177 -25.21 16.72 0.27
CA PHE A 177 -23.94 16.99 -0.38
C PHE A 177 -24.17 17.74 -1.70
N ASP A 178 -23.20 18.56 -2.10
CA ASP A 178 -23.16 19.17 -3.43
C ASP A 178 -22.78 18.14 -4.52
N ASP A 179 -22.80 18.56 -5.78
CA ASP A 179 -22.48 17.70 -6.93
C ASP A 179 -21.02 17.23 -6.95
N ASP A 180 -20.14 17.97 -6.27
CA ASP A 180 -18.74 17.61 -6.04
C ASP A 180 -18.57 16.78 -4.74
N GLY A 181 -19.66 16.35 -4.11
CA GLY A 181 -19.69 15.49 -2.93
C GLY A 181 -19.32 16.14 -1.60
N PHE A 182 -19.15 17.47 -1.56
CA PHE A 182 -18.92 18.15 -0.30
C PHE A 182 -20.24 18.37 0.45
N ALA A 183 -20.21 18.17 1.75
CA ALA A 183 -21.35 18.38 2.62
C ALA A 183 -21.85 19.83 2.53
N LEU A 184 -23.16 19.98 2.33
CA LEU A 184 -23.85 21.25 2.45
C LEU A 184 -23.98 21.63 3.92
N SER A 185 -24.10 22.91 4.24
CA SER A 185 -24.23 23.38 5.63
C SER A 185 -25.13 24.61 5.74
N GLY A 186 -25.59 24.92 6.95
CA GLY A 186 -26.48 26.05 7.22
C GLY A 186 -27.89 25.85 6.67
N TRP A 187 -28.62 26.95 6.49
CA TRP A 187 -29.99 26.92 5.94
C TRP A 187 -29.97 26.61 4.45
N GLN A 188 -30.58 25.48 4.07
CA GLN A 188 -30.74 25.04 2.69
C GLN A 188 -32.23 24.93 2.34
N LYS A 189 -32.60 25.47 1.17
CA LYS A 189 -33.94 25.28 0.61
C LYS A 189 -33.93 24.05 -0.29
N ILE A 190 -34.64 23.00 0.09
CA ILE A 190 -34.73 21.74 -0.65
C ILE A 190 -36.20 21.50 -1.00
N GLY A 191 -36.51 21.55 -2.30
CA GLY A 191 -37.90 21.65 -2.76
C GLY A 191 -38.56 22.92 -2.21
N ASP A 192 -39.70 22.74 -1.55
CA ASP A 192 -40.48 23.83 -0.94
C ASP A 192 -40.15 24.07 0.55
N TYR A 193 -39.25 23.26 1.14
CA TYR A 193 -38.97 23.27 2.57
C TYR A 193 -37.56 23.79 2.87
N TRP A 194 -37.40 24.38 4.05
CA TRP A 194 -36.12 24.80 4.59
C TRP A 194 -35.61 23.79 5.60
N TYR A 195 -34.35 23.39 5.44
CA TYR A 195 -33.64 22.48 6.32
C TYR A 195 -32.40 23.20 6.85
N TYR A 196 -32.07 22.99 8.12
CA TYR A 196 -30.80 23.43 8.67
C TYR A 196 -29.84 22.24 8.72
N LEU A 197 -28.69 22.39 8.06
CA LEU A 197 -27.67 21.36 7.96
C LEU A 197 -26.46 21.72 8.84
N THR A 198 -25.89 20.72 9.52
CA THR A 198 -24.60 20.90 10.23
C THR A 198 -23.43 21.06 9.26
N GLU A 199 -22.21 21.30 9.74
CA GLU A 199 -21.01 21.38 8.89
C GLU A 199 -20.71 20.10 8.12
N LYS A 200 -21.18 18.95 8.62
CA LYS A 200 -21.08 17.65 7.94
C LYS A 200 -22.37 17.29 7.19
N GLY A 201 -23.26 18.24 6.93
CA GLY A 201 -24.44 18.00 6.10
C GLY A 201 -25.57 17.24 6.74
N LEU A 202 -25.48 16.89 8.03
CA LEU A 202 -26.57 16.29 8.78
C LEU A 202 -27.76 17.25 8.84
N SER A 203 -28.93 16.81 8.39
CA SER A 203 -30.18 17.54 8.47
C SER A 203 -30.79 17.44 9.86
N LEU A 204 -30.91 18.57 10.54
CA LEU A 204 -31.63 18.66 11.80
C LEU A 204 -33.14 18.78 11.50
N THR A 205 -33.92 17.78 11.89
CA THR A 205 -35.37 17.87 11.91
C THR A 205 -35.80 18.38 13.29
N ASN A 206 -36.74 19.35 13.32
CA ASN A 206 -37.40 19.68 14.58
C ASN A 206 -38.20 18.45 15.03
N GLN A 207 -37.87 17.90 16.20
CA GLN A 207 -38.64 16.86 16.88
C GLN A 207 -39.83 17.46 17.64
#